data_AF-A0A1I6B009-F1
#
_entry.id   AF-A0A1I6B009-F1
#
_cell.length_a   1.000
_cell.length_b   1.000
_cell.length_c   1.000
_cell.angle_alpha   90.00
_cell.angle_beta   90.00
_cell.angle_gamma   90.00
#
_symmetry.space_group_name_H-M   'P 1'
#
loop_
_entity.id
_entity.type
_entity.pdbx_description
1 polymer ?
#
loop_
_entity_poly.entity_id
_entity_poly.type
_entity_poly.pdbx_seq_one_letter_code
_entity_poly.pdbx_strand_id
1 'polypeptide(L)'
;MNYNFLANRADIIWVLNFIFENTDLQVFDCYSELGQEVCQYISADEIAAKFDLESGGQSAVTFQMWSPRFGGAVAFRKIKLNPESCNGHTHRYSTDAWGMIQLYLGGCQNNILSNSSIGHFSEKGALAWEDIRIEKGKVNCWNWEEIAAASRSLKYHIHKIAVGKIGSSSILPGANELSKTGIGFGL
;
A
#
# COMPACT_ATOMS: atom_id res chain seq x y z
N MET A 1 -8.85 3.05 8.75
CA MET A 1 -9.42 1.71 8.47
C MET A 1 -8.27 0.77 8.14
N ASN A 2 -8.42 -0.55 8.33
CA ASN A 2 -7.53 -1.55 7.77
C ASN A 2 -8.37 -2.66 7.10
N TYR A 3 -7.96 -3.13 5.93
CA TYR A 3 -8.63 -4.20 5.19
C TYR A 3 -7.60 -5.11 4.53
N ASN A 4 -7.69 -6.40 4.85
CA ASN A 4 -6.78 -7.43 4.36
C ASN A 4 -7.42 -8.26 3.25
N PHE A 5 -6.60 -8.71 2.32
CA PHE A 5 -7.02 -9.60 1.24
C PHE A 5 -5.84 -10.46 0.76
N LEU A 6 -6.14 -11.67 0.31
CA LEU A 6 -5.19 -12.58 -0.32
C LEU A 6 -5.34 -12.44 -1.84
N ALA A 7 -4.21 -12.21 -2.51
CA ALA A 7 -4.14 -11.90 -3.92
C ALA A 7 -2.90 -12.56 -4.52
N ASN A 8 -3.01 -13.19 -5.69
CA ASN A 8 -1.83 -13.53 -6.49
C ASN A 8 -1.43 -12.35 -7.40
N ARG A 9 -0.40 -12.52 -8.23
CA ARG A 9 0.03 -11.49 -9.19
C ARG A 9 -1.10 -10.97 -10.09
N ALA A 10 -1.96 -11.85 -10.61
CA ALA A 10 -3.05 -11.44 -11.50
C ALA A 10 -4.09 -10.59 -10.74
N ASP A 11 -4.43 -10.98 -9.52
CA ASP A 11 -5.32 -10.20 -8.65
C ASP A 11 -4.70 -8.83 -8.29
N ILE A 12 -3.40 -8.79 -7.98
CA ILE A 12 -2.66 -7.56 -7.69
C ILE A 12 -2.70 -6.61 -8.89
N ILE A 13 -2.42 -7.11 -10.10
CA ILE A 13 -2.49 -6.30 -11.33
C ILE A 13 -3.90 -5.76 -11.53
N TRP A 14 -4.93 -6.57 -11.28
CA TRP A 14 -6.32 -6.09 -11.35
C TRP A 14 -6.59 -4.95 -10.36
N VAL A 15 -6.11 -5.05 -9.11
CA VAL A 15 -6.26 -3.99 -8.10
C VAL A 15 -5.53 -2.71 -8.54
N LEU A 16 -4.31 -2.83 -9.07
CA LEU A 16 -3.54 -1.69 -9.58
C LEU A 16 -4.23 -1.03 -10.76
N ASN A 17 -4.71 -1.79 -11.75
CA ASN A 17 -5.47 -1.25 -12.88
C ASN A 17 -6.73 -0.54 -12.40
N PHE A 18 -7.46 -1.11 -11.43
CA PHE A 18 -8.61 -0.42 -10.84
C PHE A 18 -8.21 0.93 -10.25
N ILE A 19 -7.10 1.00 -9.51
CA ILE A 19 -6.59 2.25 -8.93
C ILE A 19 -6.30 3.28 -10.04
N PHE A 20 -5.52 2.91 -11.06
CA PHE A 20 -5.10 3.86 -12.10
C PHE A 20 -6.22 4.27 -13.05
N GLU A 21 -7.14 3.36 -13.38
CA GLU A 21 -8.17 3.60 -14.40
C GLU A 21 -9.47 4.17 -13.83
N ASN A 22 -9.79 3.88 -12.56
CA ASN A 22 -11.10 4.18 -11.97
C ASN A 22 -11.03 5.13 -10.77
N THR A 23 -9.84 5.63 -10.43
CA THR A 23 -9.67 6.58 -9.34
C THR A 23 -8.74 7.73 -9.74
N ASP A 24 -8.72 8.78 -8.93
CA ASP A 24 -7.79 9.90 -9.00
C ASP A 24 -6.62 9.73 -8.03
N LEU A 25 -6.37 8.51 -7.55
CA LEU A 25 -5.26 8.22 -6.65
C LEU A 25 -3.95 8.18 -7.43
N GLN A 26 -3.01 8.99 -6.96
CA GLN A 26 -1.61 8.95 -7.34
C GLN A 26 -0.89 7.94 -6.46
N VAL A 27 -0.10 7.06 -7.07
CA VAL A 27 0.60 5.96 -6.39
C VAL A 27 2.09 6.29 -6.31
N PHE A 28 2.63 6.29 -5.09
CA PHE A 28 4.04 6.56 -4.81
C PHE A 28 4.68 5.39 -4.08
N ASP A 29 6.00 5.26 -4.20
CA ASP A 29 6.79 4.45 -3.29
C ASP A 29 6.48 4.78 -1.83
N CYS A 30 6.27 3.76 -0.98
CA CYS A 30 6.27 3.99 0.46
C CYS A 30 7.69 4.34 0.94
N TYR A 31 8.68 3.61 0.43
CA TYR A 31 10.10 3.88 0.62
C TYR A 31 10.81 3.74 -0.73
N SER A 32 11.68 4.70 -1.05
CA SER A 32 12.53 4.60 -2.24
C SER A 32 13.56 3.49 -2.10
N GLU A 33 14.18 3.14 -3.23
CA GLU A 33 15.47 2.45 -3.22
C GLU A 33 16.54 3.29 -2.49
N LEU A 34 17.58 2.61 -2.02
CA LEU A 34 18.64 3.23 -1.24
C LEU A 34 19.34 4.32 -2.07
N GLY A 35 19.40 5.53 -1.52
CA GLY A 35 20.03 6.69 -2.17
C GLY A 35 19.29 7.27 -3.39
N GLN A 36 18.12 6.74 -3.76
CA GLN A 36 17.31 7.24 -4.87
C GLN A 36 16.11 8.04 -4.37
N GLU A 37 15.52 8.88 -5.24
CA GLU A 37 14.25 9.54 -4.94
C GLU A 37 13.08 8.56 -4.99
N VAL A 38 11.94 8.97 -4.43
CA VAL A 38 10.69 8.21 -4.53
C VAL A 38 10.15 8.26 -5.97
N CYS A 39 9.61 7.14 -6.45
CA CYS A 39 8.90 7.12 -7.72
C CYS A 39 7.41 7.39 -7.51
N GLN A 40 6.82 8.16 -8.43
CA GLN A 40 5.40 8.14 -8.71
C GLN A 40 5.17 7.20 -9.90
N TYR A 41 4.19 6.32 -9.79
CA TYR A 41 3.81 5.39 -10.84
C TYR A 41 2.58 5.91 -11.58
N ILE A 42 2.51 5.64 -12.89
CA ILE A 42 1.35 6.01 -13.72
C ILE A 42 0.58 4.80 -14.27
N SER A 43 1.09 3.58 -14.09
CA SER A 43 0.40 2.36 -14.54
C SER A 43 0.79 1.12 -13.72
N ALA A 44 -0.04 0.08 -13.82
CA ALA A 44 0.29 -1.23 -13.24
C ALA A 44 1.47 -1.90 -13.95
N ASP A 45 1.65 -1.65 -15.25
CA ASP A 45 2.76 -2.20 -16.04
C ASP A 45 4.12 -1.69 -15.55
N GLU A 46 4.23 -0.40 -15.20
CA GLU A 46 5.45 0.15 -14.59
C GLU A 46 5.78 -0.52 -13.25
N ILE A 47 4.76 -0.75 -12.42
CA ILE A 47 4.92 -1.45 -11.15
C ILE A 47 5.33 -2.91 -11.38
N ALA A 48 4.67 -3.61 -12.30
CA ALA A 48 4.95 -5.01 -12.60
C ALA A 48 6.31 -5.22 -13.30
N ALA A 49 6.85 -4.19 -13.97
CA ALA A 49 8.18 -4.21 -14.55
C ALA A 49 9.27 -3.95 -13.51
N LYS A 50 8.99 -3.17 -12.47
CA LYS A 50 9.96 -2.81 -11.41
C LYS A 50 9.99 -3.81 -10.24
N PHE A 51 8.85 -4.37 -9.88
CA PHE A 51 8.71 -5.18 -8.66
C PHE A 51 8.33 -6.63 -8.95
N ASP A 52 8.86 -7.54 -8.12
CA ASP A 52 8.33 -8.90 -8.03
C ASP A 52 7.00 -8.89 -7.27
N LEU A 53 5.91 -9.13 -8.00
CA LEU A 53 4.54 -9.19 -7.46
C LEU A 53 4.08 -10.64 -7.15
N GLU A 54 4.96 -11.63 -7.33
CA GLU A 54 4.68 -13.04 -7.05
C GLU A 54 5.31 -13.49 -5.75
N SER A 55 6.59 -13.15 -5.56
CA SER A 55 7.38 -13.65 -4.43
C SER A 55 7.50 -12.63 -3.32
N GLY A 56 7.46 -13.12 -2.07
CA GLY A 56 7.77 -12.29 -0.90
C GLY A 56 6.87 -12.58 0.30
N GLY A 57 7.23 -11.99 1.43
CA GLY A 57 6.45 -12.07 2.66
C GLY A 57 5.31 -11.06 2.68
N GLN A 58 4.85 -10.74 3.89
CA GLN A 58 3.94 -9.62 4.12
C GLN A 58 4.65 -8.31 3.76
N SER A 59 3.95 -7.42 3.04
CA SER A 59 4.46 -6.11 2.65
C SER A 59 5.74 -6.17 1.81
N ALA A 60 5.84 -7.16 0.91
CA ALA A 60 6.95 -7.31 -0.02
C ALA A 60 7.09 -6.08 -0.94
N VAL A 61 5.95 -5.52 -1.35
CA VAL A 61 5.87 -4.29 -2.13
C VAL A 61 4.92 -3.33 -1.43
N THR A 62 5.32 -2.08 -1.26
CA THR A 62 4.56 -1.11 -0.45
C THR A 62 4.45 0.25 -1.11
N PHE A 63 3.24 0.78 -1.14
CA PHE A 63 2.91 2.05 -1.76
C PHE A 63 2.15 2.98 -0.80
N GLN A 64 2.24 4.28 -1.09
CA GLN A 64 1.42 5.32 -0.51
C GLN A 64 0.59 5.96 -1.61
N MET A 65 -0.69 6.14 -1.36
CA MET A 65 -1.64 6.68 -2.32
C MET A 65 -2.25 7.97 -1.82
N TRP A 66 -2.41 8.94 -2.72
CA TRP A 66 -2.94 10.26 -2.42
C TRP A 66 -3.80 10.77 -3.58
N SER A 67 -4.86 11.49 -3.27
CA SER A 67 -5.64 12.26 -4.26
C SER A 67 -5.58 13.74 -3.91
N PRO A 68 -5.58 14.65 -4.90
CA PRO A 68 -5.76 16.09 -4.67
C PRO A 68 -6.97 16.43 -3.80
N ARG A 69 -8.03 15.60 -3.82
CA ARG A 69 -9.22 15.79 -2.99
C ARG A 69 -8.96 15.60 -1.49
N PHE A 70 -7.89 14.90 -1.13
CA PHE A 70 -7.52 14.69 0.28
C PHE A 70 -6.99 15.97 0.92
N GLY A 71 -6.65 16.99 0.13
CA GLY A 71 -5.90 18.13 0.63
C GLY A 71 -4.55 17.68 1.18
N GLY A 72 -4.03 18.45 2.14
CA GLY A 72 -2.69 18.26 2.67
C GLY A 72 -1.59 18.37 1.60
N ALA A 73 -0.34 18.26 2.04
CA ALA A 73 0.79 18.13 1.14
C ALA A 73 1.42 16.75 1.32
N VAL A 74 1.71 16.08 0.21
CA VAL A 74 2.55 14.87 0.23
C VAL A 74 3.96 15.30 0.60
N ALA A 75 4.56 14.65 1.61
CA ALA A 75 5.94 14.93 2.00
C ALA A 75 6.85 13.74 1.66
N PHE A 76 8.03 14.05 1.13
CA PHE A 76 9.09 13.09 0.85
C PHE A 76 10.21 13.28 1.85
N ARG A 77 10.22 12.44 2.88
CA ARG A 77 11.13 12.57 4.02
C ARG A 77 12.39 11.77 3.78
N LYS A 78 13.55 12.42 3.94
CA LYS A 78 14.85 11.75 3.94
C LYS A 78 15.04 10.99 5.25
N ILE A 79 15.26 9.68 5.15
CA ILE A 79 15.59 8.79 6.25
C ILE A 79 17.09 8.55 6.21
N LYS A 80 17.78 8.87 7.32
CA LYS A 80 19.20 8.52 7.50
C LYS A 80 19.31 7.02 7.75
N LEU A 81 20.26 6.39 7.07
CA LEU A 81 20.56 4.97 7.20
C LEU A 81 21.90 4.74 7.91
N ASN A 82 22.08 3.55 8.45
CA ASN A 82 23.39 3.06 8.86
C ASN A 82 24.09 2.44 7.64
N PRO A 83 25.18 3.04 7.11
CA PRO A 83 25.83 2.54 5.90
C PRO A 83 26.33 1.10 6.02
N GLU A 84 26.76 0.68 7.21
CA GLU A 84 27.25 -0.69 7.47
C GLU A 84 26.18 -1.75 7.24
N SER A 85 24.91 -1.40 7.42
CA SER A 85 23.76 -2.29 7.23
C SER A 85 23.05 -2.06 5.89
N CYS A 86 23.55 -1.14 5.06
CA CYS A 86 22.87 -0.67 3.84
C CYS A 86 23.83 -0.53 2.66
N ASN A 87 24.84 -1.39 2.57
CA ASN A 87 25.81 -1.42 1.45
C ASN A 87 26.44 -0.04 1.15
N GLY A 88 26.77 0.72 2.20
CA GLY A 88 27.37 2.05 2.07
C GLY A 88 26.39 3.20 1.82
N HIS A 89 25.10 2.94 1.60
CA HIS A 89 24.10 3.99 1.43
C HIS A 89 23.80 4.71 2.75
N THR A 90 23.78 6.04 2.70
CA THR A 90 23.58 6.89 3.88
C THR A 90 22.14 7.33 4.09
N HIS A 91 21.27 7.11 3.10
CA HIS A 91 19.89 7.54 3.15
C HIS A 91 18.98 6.76 2.20
N ARG A 92 17.67 6.86 2.45
CA ARG A 92 16.58 6.60 1.51
C ARG A 92 15.49 7.63 1.75
N TYR A 93 14.49 7.72 0.89
CA TYR A 93 13.32 8.57 1.11
C TYR A 93 12.10 7.74 1.47
N SER A 94 11.15 8.34 2.18
CA SER A 94 9.81 7.80 2.40
C SER A 94 8.77 8.81 1.98
N THR A 95 7.72 8.34 1.33
CA THR A 95 6.50 9.13 1.15
C THR A 95 5.70 9.05 2.44
N ASP A 96 5.44 10.19 3.07
CA ASP A 96 4.85 10.22 4.40
C ASP A 96 3.96 11.45 4.60
N ALA A 97 2.71 11.25 5.02
CA ALA A 97 1.77 12.34 5.30
C ALA A 97 0.62 11.82 6.18
N TRP A 98 -0.29 12.67 6.66
CA TRP A 98 -1.38 12.23 7.56
C TRP A 98 -2.45 11.40 6.85
N GLY A 99 -2.90 11.86 5.69
CA GLY A 99 -4.06 11.30 4.98
C GLY A 99 -3.71 10.35 3.83
N MET A 100 -2.50 9.77 3.83
CA MET A 100 -2.12 8.79 2.82
C MET A 100 -2.90 7.48 3.01
N ILE A 101 -3.31 6.87 1.90
CA ILE A 101 -3.80 5.49 1.90
C ILE A 101 -2.62 4.57 1.59
N GLN A 102 -2.33 3.65 2.50
CA GLN A 102 -1.30 2.64 2.39
C GLN A 102 -1.84 1.47 1.56
N LEU A 103 -1.04 0.96 0.62
CA LEU A 103 -1.27 -0.31 -0.07
C LEU A 103 -0.03 -1.17 0.12
N TYR A 104 -0.17 -2.26 0.88
CA TYR A 104 0.90 -3.23 1.09
C TYR A 104 0.52 -4.53 0.41
N LEU A 105 1.36 -4.99 -0.50
CA LEU A 105 1.16 -6.20 -1.27
C LEU A 105 1.94 -7.34 -0.61
N GLY A 106 1.25 -8.44 -0.35
CA GLY A 106 1.85 -9.71 0.04
C GLY A 106 2.32 -10.48 -1.20
N GLY A 107 3.27 -11.40 -0.99
CA GLY A 107 3.68 -12.37 -2.00
C GLY A 107 3.55 -13.80 -1.49
N CYS A 108 4.02 -14.75 -2.29
CA CYS A 108 4.18 -16.14 -1.93
C CYS A 108 5.62 -16.42 -1.49
N GLN A 109 5.79 -17.05 -0.33
CA GLN A 109 7.08 -17.50 0.18
C GLN A 109 6.90 -18.82 0.95
N ASN A 110 7.76 -19.80 0.71
CA ASN A 110 7.71 -21.11 1.40
C ASN A 110 6.34 -21.80 1.30
N ASN A 111 5.70 -21.76 0.12
CA ASN A 111 4.34 -22.26 -0.12
C ASN A 111 3.25 -21.60 0.75
N ILE A 112 3.48 -20.37 1.22
CA ILE A 112 2.53 -19.58 1.98
C ILE A 112 2.32 -18.24 1.27
N LEU A 113 1.07 -17.96 0.89
CA LEU A 113 0.66 -16.67 0.35
C LEU A 113 0.35 -15.71 1.49
N SER A 114 1.06 -14.59 1.56
CA SER A 114 0.89 -13.56 2.59
C SER A 114 -0.26 -12.61 2.26
N ASN A 115 -0.90 -12.06 3.29
CA ASN A 115 -1.92 -11.04 3.13
C ASN A 115 -1.36 -9.76 2.47
N SER A 116 -2.11 -9.23 1.51
CA SER A 116 -2.09 -7.83 1.13
C SER A 116 -3.03 -7.02 2.03
N SER A 117 -2.83 -5.71 2.10
CA SER A 117 -3.65 -4.81 2.94
C SER A 117 -3.76 -3.42 2.35
N ILE A 118 -4.91 -2.79 2.60
CA ILE A 118 -5.10 -1.34 2.46
C ILE A 118 -5.44 -0.72 3.81
N GLY A 119 -4.83 0.42 4.10
CA GLY A 119 -5.01 1.11 5.37
C GLY A 119 -4.86 2.61 5.25
N HIS A 120 -5.33 3.34 6.26
CA HIS A 120 -5.03 4.76 6.40
C HIS A 120 -5.17 5.16 7.87
N PHE A 121 -4.49 6.22 8.26
CA PHE A 121 -4.61 6.79 9.60
C PHE A 121 -6.02 7.34 9.83
N SER A 122 -6.54 7.27 11.06
CA SER A 122 -7.78 7.97 11.39
C SER A 122 -7.48 9.41 11.77
N GLU A 123 -8.43 10.32 11.56
CA GLU A 123 -8.30 11.72 12.00
C GLU A 123 -7.97 11.82 13.49
N LYS A 124 -8.72 11.08 14.32
CA LYS A 124 -8.45 10.99 15.76
C LYS A 124 -7.02 10.53 16.06
N GLY A 125 -6.52 9.55 15.29
CA GLY A 125 -5.13 9.12 15.38
C GLY A 125 -4.20 10.26 15.02
N ALA A 126 -4.44 10.94 13.89
CA ALA A 126 -3.61 12.03 13.40
C ALA A 126 -3.50 13.16 14.42
N LEU A 127 -4.63 13.59 14.99
CA LEU A 127 -4.70 14.62 16.03
C LEU A 127 -3.87 14.26 17.27
N ALA A 128 -3.90 12.99 17.70
CA ALA A 128 -3.13 12.54 18.85
C ALA A 128 -1.61 12.63 18.65
N TRP A 129 -1.14 12.71 17.40
CA TRP A 129 0.28 12.80 17.05
C TRP A 129 0.66 14.14 16.41
N GLU A 130 -0.27 15.09 16.22
CA GLU A 130 0.00 16.35 15.50
C GLU A 130 1.16 17.12 16.14
N ASP A 131 1.14 17.27 17.47
CA ASP A 131 2.14 18.03 18.21
C ASP A 131 3.50 17.30 18.31
N ILE A 132 3.52 15.99 18.05
CA ILE A 132 4.73 15.17 18.08
C ILE A 132 5.38 15.11 16.70
N ARG A 133 4.57 15.06 15.64
CA ARG A 133 5.02 14.92 14.25
C ARG A 133 4.75 16.18 13.45
N ILE A 134 5.34 17.27 13.91
CA ILE A 134 5.17 18.61 13.35
C ILE A 134 5.57 18.64 11.86
N GLU A 135 6.51 17.78 11.45
CA GLU A 135 6.97 17.65 10.07
C GLU A 135 5.88 17.21 9.08
N LYS A 136 4.78 16.61 9.55
CA LYS A 136 3.64 16.19 8.72
C LYS A 136 2.61 17.31 8.48
N GLY A 137 2.84 18.49 9.06
CA GLY A 137 1.93 19.62 8.99
C GLY A 137 0.66 19.42 9.81
N LYS A 138 -0.33 20.30 9.60
CA LYS A 138 -1.59 20.29 10.34
C LYS A 138 -2.57 19.25 9.82
N VAL A 139 -3.21 18.55 10.75
CA VAL A 139 -4.21 17.50 10.53
C VAL A 139 -5.48 18.07 9.90
N ASN A 140 -5.84 19.31 10.24
CA ASN A 140 -7.01 20.00 9.69
C ASN A 140 -6.82 20.46 8.22
N CYS A 141 -5.62 20.34 7.65
CA CYS A 141 -5.40 20.56 6.22
C CYS A 141 -5.89 19.37 5.36
N TRP A 142 -6.29 18.26 6.00
CA TRP A 142 -6.68 17.02 5.32
C TRP A 142 -8.20 16.85 5.34
N ASN A 143 -8.75 16.44 4.19
CA ASN A 143 -10.14 16.08 4.04
C ASN A 143 -10.35 14.60 4.41
N TRP A 144 -10.62 14.35 5.69
CA TRP A 144 -10.79 13.01 6.26
C TRP A 144 -12.01 12.26 5.71
N GLU A 145 -13.04 12.99 5.28
CA GLU A 145 -14.22 12.41 4.65
C GLU A 145 -13.87 11.82 3.28
N GLU A 146 -13.14 12.57 2.45
CA GLU A 146 -12.67 12.12 1.14
C GLU A 146 -11.70 10.94 1.25
N ILE A 147 -10.77 10.98 2.21
CA ILE A 147 -9.84 9.87 2.48
C ILE A 147 -10.62 8.60 2.85
N ALA A 148 -11.59 8.72 3.76
CA ALA A 148 -12.41 7.59 4.17
C ALA A 148 -13.31 7.08 3.03
N ALA A 149 -13.85 7.96 2.19
CA ALA A 149 -14.65 7.60 1.04
C ALA A 149 -13.83 6.83 -0.01
N ALA A 150 -12.65 7.34 -0.38
CA ALA A 150 -11.75 6.68 -1.32
C ALA A 150 -11.31 5.30 -0.81
N SER A 151 -10.92 5.22 0.46
CA SER A 151 -10.47 3.96 1.06
C SER A 151 -11.60 2.92 1.18
N ARG A 152 -12.83 3.35 1.51
CA ARG A 152 -14.03 2.48 1.48
C ARG A 152 -14.37 2.01 0.07
N SER A 153 -14.25 2.89 -0.94
CA SER A 153 -14.49 2.55 -2.34
C SER A 153 -13.52 1.47 -2.82
N LEU A 154 -12.21 1.63 -2.54
CA LEU A 154 -11.21 0.60 -2.84
C LEU A 154 -11.54 -0.74 -2.17
N LYS A 155 -11.81 -0.71 -0.86
CA LYS A 155 -12.23 -1.91 -0.12
C LYS A 155 -13.43 -2.58 -0.79
N TYR A 156 -14.45 -1.81 -1.13
CA TYR A 156 -15.68 -2.35 -1.72
C TYR A 156 -15.41 -3.06 -3.05
N HIS A 157 -14.61 -2.46 -3.94
CA HIS A 157 -14.28 -3.07 -5.23
C HIS A 157 -13.46 -4.34 -5.08
N ILE A 158 -12.47 -4.35 -4.18
CA ILE A 158 -11.70 -5.56 -3.87
C ILE A 158 -12.61 -6.64 -3.27
N HIS A 159 -13.49 -6.28 -2.34
CA HIS A 159 -14.41 -7.23 -1.72
C HIS A 159 -15.42 -7.81 -2.71
N LYS A 160 -15.90 -7.01 -3.68
CA LYS A 160 -16.89 -7.42 -4.66
C LYS A 160 -16.41 -8.56 -5.57
N ILE A 161 -15.12 -8.61 -5.87
CA ILE A 161 -14.53 -9.68 -6.68
C ILE A 161 -14.04 -10.88 -5.85
N ALA A 162 -14.10 -10.79 -4.53
CA ALA A 162 -13.65 -11.87 -3.66
C ALA A 162 -14.56 -13.10 -3.82
N VAL A 163 -13.94 -14.28 -3.86
CA VAL A 163 -14.62 -15.57 -4.01
C VAL A 163 -14.77 -16.31 -2.68
N GLY A 164 -14.18 -15.78 -1.62
CA GLY A 164 -14.24 -16.34 -0.28
C GLY A 164 -13.60 -15.44 0.76
N LYS A 165 -13.43 -15.97 1.97
CA LYS A 165 -12.72 -15.29 3.06
C LYS A 165 -12.06 -16.29 3.99
N ILE A 166 -11.00 -15.86 4.65
CA ILE A 166 -10.37 -16.56 5.77
C ILE A 166 -10.15 -15.55 6.90
N GLY A 167 -10.75 -15.83 8.07
CA GLY A 167 -10.84 -14.83 9.14
C GLY A 167 -11.50 -13.54 8.65
N SER A 168 -10.79 -12.42 8.76
CA SER A 168 -11.21 -11.10 8.26
C SER A 168 -10.66 -10.76 6.86
N SER A 169 -9.80 -11.60 6.29
CA SER A 169 -9.21 -11.40 4.97
C SER A 169 -10.10 -11.96 3.87
N SER A 170 -10.33 -11.18 2.81
CA SER A 170 -11.01 -11.69 1.61
C SER A 170 -10.04 -12.49 0.74
N ILE A 171 -10.54 -13.52 0.06
CA ILE A 171 -9.75 -14.32 -0.88
C ILE A 171 -10.16 -13.93 -2.30
N LEU A 172 -9.22 -13.40 -3.08
CA LEU A 172 -9.44 -13.05 -4.48
C LEU A 172 -9.33 -14.28 -5.41
N PRO A 173 -9.86 -14.21 -6.65
CA PRO A 173 -9.95 -15.38 -7.53
C PRO A 173 -8.59 -16.07 -7.76
N GLY A 174 -7.54 -15.31 -8.05
CA GLY A 174 -6.21 -15.85 -8.29
C GLY A 174 -5.59 -16.51 -7.06
N ALA A 175 -5.75 -15.92 -5.88
CA ALA A 175 -5.35 -16.53 -4.60
C ALA A 175 -6.11 -17.84 -4.32
N ASN A 176 -7.40 -17.90 -4.66
CA ASN A 176 -8.18 -19.13 -4.54
C ASN A 176 -7.65 -20.24 -5.45
N GLU A 177 -7.23 -19.92 -6.68
CA GLU A 177 -6.59 -20.91 -7.56
C GLU A 177 -5.24 -21.40 -7.03
N LEU A 178 -4.41 -20.51 -6.47
CA LEU A 178 -3.16 -20.92 -5.82
C LEU A 178 -3.39 -21.90 -4.67
N SER A 179 -4.47 -21.73 -3.90
CA SER A 179 -4.76 -22.65 -2.80
C SER A 179 -5.00 -24.09 -3.25
N LYS A 180 -5.55 -24.27 -4.46
CA LYS A 180 -5.81 -25.60 -5.05
C LYS A 180 -4.52 -26.29 -5.50
N THR A 181 -3.42 -25.56 -5.64
CA THR A 181 -2.10 -26.12 -5.99
C THR A 181 -1.25 -26.46 -4.77
N GLY A 182 -1.82 -26.40 -3.56
CA GLY A 182 -1.14 -26.72 -2.30
C GLY A 182 -0.44 -25.54 -1.62
N ILE A 183 -0.64 -24.30 -2.10
CA ILE A 183 -0.17 -23.09 -1.43
C ILE A 183 -1.13 -22.77 -0.27
N GLY A 184 -0.58 -22.63 0.93
CA GLY A 184 -1.33 -22.21 2.12
C GLY A 184 -1.54 -20.70 2.16
N PHE A 185 -2.43 -20.26 3.05
CA PHE A 185 -2.63 -18.84 3.34
C PHE A 185 -1.98 -18.44 4.66
N GLY A 186 -1.12 -17.43 4.62
CA GLY A 186 -0.52 -16.80 5.79
C GLY A 186 -1.50 -15.81 6.39
N LEU A 187 -1.95 -16.08 7.61
CA LEU A 187 -2.83 -15.21 8.40
C LEU A 187 -2.03 -14.22 9.23
#